data_AF-A0AAE3U666-F1
#
_entry.id   AF-A0AAE3U666-F1
#
_cell.length_a   1.000
_cell.length_b   1.000
_cell.length_c   1.000
_cell.angle_alpha   90.00
_cell.angle_beta   90.00
_cell.angle_gamma   90.00
#
_symmetry.space_group_name_H-M   'P 1'
#
loop_
_entity.id
_entity.type
_entity.pdbx_description
1 polymer ?
#
loop_
_entity_poly.entity_id
_entity_poly.type
_entity_poly.pdbx_seq_one_letter_code
_entity_poly.pdbx_strand_id
1 'polypeptide(L)'
;MSEEQTEKEKVMWLLLSGQEDTIALGLTIAETLELDLEDFKQDITIAYCLISSEGGISFEKQLWEISNARGLTLRNESILPWQIVYFTNLKSLDLTRNYFTSIPSQIGNLTQLTWLDLSTNQLNTLPTEIRNLKNLKELRLSFNQFTIIPDEIWSLTTLTNLDLGNNPLKIIPVEIGNLTDLTLLDIRSAQLTELPVEIGKLIRLKNLCLEENELTILHPTICTLTNLKELNLSRNQLISLPVEIGSLVELEKLDLRINLLQSLPGEIEKLKKMNGLYLEENPLSTFPISISKLPILDYIELGNCQLRTLPAEIGTLTRLTTLHLNNNQLERLPEEIKNLTQLDSLNLTGNPISEAEQQKIRAWLPNCRIWF
;
A
#
# COMPACT_ATOMS: atom_id res chain seq x y z
N MET A 1 34.15 -24.91 21.72
CA MET A 1 33.29 -24.05 22.57
C MET A 1 33.83 -24.17 23.99
N SER A 2 34.10 -23.05 24.65
CA SER A 2 34.57 -23.02 26.05
C SER A 2 33.48 -23.57 26.97
N GLU A 3 33.86 -24.20 28.09
CA GLU A 3 32.93 -24.74 29.10
C GLU A 3 31.90 -23.67 29.57
N GLU A 4 32.31 -22.41 29.63
CA GLU A 4 31.47 -21.26 29.96
C GLU A 4 30.30 -21.04 28.99
N GLN A 5 30.50 -21.29 27.69
CA GLN A 5 29.44 -21.19 26.67
C GLN A 5 28.37 -22.27 26.90
N THR A 6 28.80 -23.47 27.29
CA THR A 6 27.92 -24.61 27.55
C THR A 6 27.13 -24.43 28.85
N GLU A 7 27.70 -23.77 29.86
CA GLU A 7 26.98 -23.45 31.10
C GLU A 7 25.95 -22.31 30.92
N LYS A 8 26.24 -21.29 30.08
CA LYS A 8 25.23 -20.28 29.71
C LYS A 8 24.03 -20.88 28.97
N GLU A 9 24.26 -21.83 28.07
CA GLU A 9 23.18 -22.56 27.37
C GLU A 9 22.33 -23.40 28.33
N LYS A 10 22.94 -24.02 29.35
CA LYS A 10 22.21 -24.75 30.40
C LYS A 10 21.37 -23.84 31.27
N VAL A 11 21.93 -22.70 31.71
CA VAL A 11 21.19 -21.69 32.47
C VAL A 11 20.00 -21.18 31.66
N MET A 12 20.20 -20.88 30.38
CA MET A 12 19.14 -20.45 29.48
C MET A 12 18.04 -21.53 29.32
N TRP A 13 18.41 -22.81 29.17
CA TRP A 13 17.45 -23.91 29.12
C TRP A 13 16.62 -24.03 30.40
N LEU A 14 17.26 -23.85 31.57
CA LEU A 14 16.59 -23.89 32.87
C LEU A 14 15.65 -22.70 33.07
N LEU A 15 16.07 -21.49 32.69
CA LEU A 15 15.25 -20.27 32.78
C LEU A 15 14.05 -20.29 31.84
N LEU A 16 14.17 -20.97 30.69
CA LEU A 16 13.08 -21.12 29.73
C LEU A 16 12.16 -22.32 30.01
N SER A 17 12.48 -23.17 30.99
CA SER A 17 11.78 -24.43 31.26
C SER A 17 10.32 -24.30 31.72
N GLY A 18 9.87 -23.09 32.08
CA GLY A 18 8.48 -22.81 32.50
C GLY A 18 8.04 -23.46 33.82
N GLN A 19 8.91 -24.18 34.52
CA GLN A 19 8.66 -24.76 35.84
C GLN A 19 9.34 -23.91 36.93
N GLU A 20 8.59 -23.51 37.95
CA GLU A 20 9.06 -22.61 39.02
C GLU A 20 10.36 -23.10 39.69
N ASP A 21 10.43 -24.40 40.02
CA ASP A 21 11.61 -25.01 40.63
C ASP A 21 12.85 -25.02 39.71
N THR A 22 12.63 -25.17 38.41
CA THR A 22 13.68 -25.26 37.40
C THR A 22 14.19 -23.86 36.99
N ILE A 23 13.30 -22.86 37.01
CA ILE A 23 13.67 -21.44 36.87
C ILE A 23 14.46 -20.99 38.09
N ALA A 24 14.02 -21.35 39.30
CA ALA A 24 14.75 -21.06 40.53
C ALA A 24 16.14 -21.70 40.53
N LEU A 25 16.26 -22.94 40.03
CA LEU A 25 17.53 -23.62 39.83
C LEU A 25 18.41 -22.89 38.78
N GLY A 26 17.82 -22.45 37.66
CA GLY A 26 18.50 -21.67 36.63
C GLY A 26 19.05 -20.35 37.15
N LEU A 27 18.26 -19.61 37.93
CA LEU A 27 18.69 -18.37 38.60
C LEU A 27 19.81 -18.62 39.61
N THR A 28 19.68 -19.69 40.42
CA THR A 28 20.70 -20.07 41.40
C THR A 28 22.03 -20.42 40.72
N ILE A 29 21.99 -21.13 39.59
CA ILE A 29 23.19 -21.47 38.82
C ILE A 29 23.77 -20.22 38.15
N ALA A 30 22.93 -19.30 37.63
CA ALA A 30 23.38 -18.03 37.07
C ALA A 30 24.13 -17.17 38.10
N GLU A 31 23.59 -17.07 39.32
CA GLU A 31 24.23 -16.39 40.45
C GLU A 31 25.54 -17.06 40.86
N THR A 32 25.58 -18.40 40.89
CA THR A 32 26.77 -19.18 41.25
C THR A 32 27.91 -19.00 40.24
N LEU A 33 27.56 -18.76 38.98
CA LEU A 33 28.50 -18.57 37.88
C LEU A 33 28.84 -17.08 37.62
N GLU A 34 28.37 -16.16 38.48
CA GLU A 34 28.54 -14.71 38.33
C GLU A 34 28.11 -14.17 36.95
N LEU A 35 27.08 -14.79 36.37
CA LEU A 35 26.52 -14.35 35.10
C LEU A 35 25.71 -13.07 35.29
N ASP A 36 25.88 -12.10 34.39
CA ASP A 36 25.08 -10.88 34.43
C ASP A 36 23.61 -11.21 34.10
N LEU A 37 22.73 -11.12 35.10
CA LEU A 37 21.29 -11.39 34.94
C LEU A 37 20.61 -10.37 34.02
N GLU A 38 21.23 -9.22 33.78
CA GLU A 38 20.74 -8.22 32.85
C GLU A 38 20.82 -8.71 31.38
N ASP A 39 21.74 -9.64 31.08
CA ASP A 39 21.82 -10.33 29.77
C ASP A 39 20.61 -11.25 29.53
N PHE A 40 19.98 -11.75 30.60
CA PHE A 40 18.85 -12.68 30.54
C PHE A 40 17.49 -12.00 30.76
N LYS A 41 17.46 -10.70 31.02
CA LYS A 41 16.25 -9.96 31.40
C LYS A 41 15.13 -10.05 30.36
N GLN A 42 15.49 -10.09 29.07
CA GLN A 42 14.54 -10.19 27.96
C GLN A 42 14.02 -11.63 27.79
N ASP A 43 14.88 -12.63 28.00
CA ASP A 43 14.53 -14.06 27.99
C ASP A 43 13.66 -14.44 29.19
N ILE A 44 13.94 -13.84 30.36
CA ILE A 44 13.11 -13.91 31.57
C ILE A 44 11.76 -13.24 31.32
N THR A 45 11.71 -12.09 30.63
CA THR A 45 10.45 -11.42 30.30
C THR A 45 9.57 -12.28 29.36
N ILE A 46 10.18 -12.97 28.39
CA ILE A 46 9.47 -13.91 27.50
C ILE A 46 9.07 -15.20 28.23
N ALA A 47 9.91 -15.72 29.13
CA ALA A 47 9.56 -16.81 30.04
C ALA A 47 8.37 -16.42 30.94
N TYR A 48 8.31 -15.17 31.43
CA TYR A 48 7.17 -14.65 32.18
C TYR A 48 5.91 -14.51 31.32
N CYS A 49 6.03 -14.16 30.03
CA CYS A 49 4.91 -14.23 29.09
C CYS A 49 4.39 -15.68 28.93
N LEU A 50 5.27 -16.68 28.94
CA LEU A 50 4.89 -18.11 28.96
C LEU A 50 4.25 -18.57 30.28
N ILE A 51 4.54 -17.90 31.41
CA ILE A 51 3.99 -18.21 32.74
C ILE A 51 2.61 -17.55 32.98
N SER A 52 2.28 -16.47 32.26
CA SER A 52 1.09 -15.65 32.54
C SER A 52 -0.28 -16.28 32.23
N SER A 53 -0.34 -17.54 31.75
CA SER A 53 -1.60 -18.29 31.77
C SER A 53 -1.75 -18.98 33.12
N GLU A 54 -2.63 -18.46 33.98
CA GLU A 54 -3.11 -19.19 35.16
C GLU A 54 -3.60 -20.58 34.73
N GLY A 55 -2.85 -21.62 35.10
CA GLY A 55 -3.29 -23.01 34.95
C GLY A 55 -2.28 -23.98 34.33
N GLY A 56 -1.12 -24.19 34.97
CA GLY A 56 -0.39 -25.48 34.94
C GLY A 56 -0.32 -26.23 33.60
N ILE A 57 0.04 -25.56 32.51
CA ILE A 57 0.32 -26.21 31.21
C ILE A 57 1.78 -26.66 31.22
N SER A 58 2.08 -27.90 30.82
CA SER A 58 3.46 -28.38 30.74
C SER A 58 4.25 -27.64 29.66
N PHE A 59 5.55 -27.43 29.89
CA PHE A 59 6.47 -26.82 28.92
C PHE A 59 6.41 -27.47 27.54
N GLU A 60 6.27 -28.80 27.48
CA GLU A 60 6.09 -29.55 26.22
C GLU A 60 4.83 -29.13 25.46
N LYS A 61 3.73 -28.87 26.17
CA LYS A 61 2.48 -28.40 25.55
C LYS A 61 2.59 -26.95 25.10
N GLN A 62 3.31 -26.09 25.82
CA GLN A 62 3.58 -24.71 25.39
C GLN A 62 4.47 -24.66 24.14
N LEU A 63 5.54 -25.45 24.10
CA LEU A 63 6.37 -25.62 22.90
C LEU A 63 5.58 -26.22 21.73
N TRP A 64 4.67 -27.17 22.00
CA TRP A 64 3.77 -27.71 20.98
C TRP A 64 2.81 -26.64 20.46
N GLU A 65 2.22 -25.81 21.32
CA GLU A 65 1.31 -24.73 20.92
C GLU A 65 2.06 -23.65 20.10
N ILE A 66 3.27 -23.27 20.51
CA ILE A 66 4.15 -22.32 19.81
C ILE A 66 4.58 -22.86 18.44
N SER A 67 5.05 -24.11 18.40
CA SER A 67 5.49 -24.73 17.14
C SER A 67 4.35 -24.97 16.16
N ASN A 68 3.09 -25.11 16.64
CA ASN A 68 1.91 -25.24 15.78
C ASN A 68 1.18 -23.92 15.49
N ALA A 69 1.63 -22.81 16.06
CA ALA A 69 1.03 -21.51 15.81
C ALA A 69 1.13 -21.14 14.32
N ARG A 70 0.00 -20.72 13.75
CA ARG A 70 -0.10 -20.30 12.34
C ARG A 70 -0.08 -18.78 12.17
N GLY A 71 -0.39 -18.05 13.23
CA GLY A 71 -0.41 -16.60 13.29
C GLY A 71 0.23 -16.12 14.58
N LEU A 72 1.01 -15.05 14.52
CA LEU A 72 1.61 -14.38 15.67
C LEU A 72 1.49 -12.87 15.49
N THR A 73 1.18 -12.19 16.58
CA THR A 73 1.02 -10.73 16.61
C THR A 73 1.78 -10.20 17.81
N LEU A 74 2.69 -9.24 17.58
CA LEU A 74 3.41 -8.54 18.63
C LEU A 74 3.08 -7.04 18.60
N ARG A 75 3.00 -6.42 19.77
CA ARG A 75 2.61 -5.01 19.95
C ARG A 75 3.45 -4.37 21.05
N ASN A 76 3.78 -3.09 20.86
CA ASN A 76 4.59 -2.29 21.77
C ASN A 76 6.00 -2.86 22.04
N GLU A 77 6.55 -3.61 21.08
CA GLU A 77 7.89 -4.19 21.16
C GLU A 77 8.94 -3.30 20.49
N SER A 78 10.17 -3.32 20.98
CA SER A 78 11.32 -2.63 20.37
C SER A 78 12.32 -3.59 19.72
N ILE A 79 12.30 -4.87 20.10
CA ILE A 79 13.22 -5.90 19.60
C ILE A 79 12.43 -7.18 19.36
N LEU A 80 12.58 -7.78 18.18
CA LEU A 80 12.02 -9.10 17.90
C LEU A 80 12.98 -10.15 18.51
N PRO A 81 12.54 -10.99 19.45
CA PRO A 81 13.41 -11.96 20.09
C PRO A 81 13.84 -13.08 19.13
N TRP A 82 15.05 -13.61 19.33
CA TRP A 82 15.62 -14.68 18.49
C TRP A 82 14.82 -15.99 18.58
N GLN A 83 14.09 -16.19 19.68
CA GLN A 83 13.18 -17.32 19.94
C GLN A 83 12.03 -17.40 18.93
N ILE A 84 11.83 -16.38 18.09
CA ILE A 84 10.94 -16.47 16.93
C ILE A 84 11.25 -17.72 16.08
N VAL A 85 12.48 -18.23 16.12
CA VAL A 85 12.90 -19.47 15.46
C VAL A 85 12.03 -20.70 15.80
N TYR A 86 11.39 -20.75 16.97
CA TYR A 86 10.56 -21.90 17.37
C TYR A 86 9.20 -21.94 16.66
N PHE A 87 8.77 -20.84 16.04
CA PHE A 87 7.49 -20.72 15.32
C PHE A 87 7.58 -21.26 13.88
N THR A 88 8.09 -22.48 13.71
CA THR A 88 8.45 -23.03 12.39
C THR A 88 7.27 -23.24 11.43
N ASN A 89 6.04 -23.35 11.94
CA ASN A 89 4.81 -23.48 11.14
C ASN A 89 4.06 -22.16 10.92
N LEU A 90 4.65 -21.03 11.29
CA LEU A 90 4.01 -19.73 11.20
C LEU A 90 3.74 -19.34 9.76
N LYS A 91 2.49 -18.93 9.48
CA LYS A 91 2.04 -18.50 8.15
C LYS A 91 1.79 -17.00 8.06
N SER A 92 1.47 -16.38 9.19
CA SER A 92 1.18 -14.95 9.32
C SER A 92 1.93 -14.38 10.52
N LEU A 93 2.69 -13.32 10.30
CA LEU A 93 3.41 -12.60 11.35
C LEU A 93 3.09 -11.11 11.26
N ASP A 94 2.40 -10.61 12.28
CA ASP A 94 1.99 -9.22 12.42
C ASP A 94 2.88 -8.51 13.45
N LEU A 95 3.77 -7.67 12.93
CA LEU A 95 4.70 -6.83 13.69
C LEU A 95 4.39 -5.34 13.46
N THR A 96 3.17 -5.02 13.03
CA THR A 96 2.76 -3.63 12.76
C THR A 96 2.70 -2.79 14.03
N ARG A 97 2.97 -1.48 13.91
CA ARG A 97 2.86 -0.50 15.01
C ARG A 97 3.71 -0.87 16.23
N ASN A 98 4.99 -1.10 15.99
CA ASN A 98 6.00 -1.36 17.00
C ASN A 98 7.12 -0.31 16.92
N TYR A 99 8.18 -0.51 17.69
CA TYR A 99 9.36 0.37 17.75
C TYR A 99 10.61 -0.32 17.17
N PHE A 100 10.44 -1.28 16.24
CA PHE A 100 11.57 -2.02 15.69
C PHE A 100 12.46 -1.12 14.84
N THR A 101 13.75 -1.08 15.17
CA THR A 101 14.81 -0.46 14.34
C THR A 101 15.52 -1.49 13.46
N SER A 102 15.40 -2.77 13.78
CA SER A 102 15.97 -3.89 13.03
C SER A 102 15.18 -5.16 13.23
N ILE A 103 15.24 -6.08 12.26
CA ILE A 103 14.71 -7.44 12.36
C ILE A 103 15.89 -8.42 12.41
N PRO A 104 15.90 -9.39 13.35
CA PRO A 104 16.98 -10.36 13.48
C PRO A 104 16.98 -11.37 12.31
N SER A 105 18.15 -11.93 11.99
CA SER A 105 18.33 -12.89 10.87
C SER A 105 17.48 -14.15 11.02
N GLN A 106 17.10 -14.51 12.25
CA GLN A 106 16.23 -15.63 12.59
C GLN A 106 14.86 -15.56 11.92
N ILE A 107 14.41 -14.38 11.45
CA ILE A 107 13.20 -14.26 10.61
C ILE A 107 13.24 -15.21 9.41
N GLY A 108 14.42 -15.44 8.83
CA GLY A 108 14.59 -16.32 7.68
C GLY A 108 14.32 -17.81 7.97
N ASN A 109 14.19 -18.21 9.23
CA ASN A 109 13.85 -19.58 9.60
C ASN A 109 12.34 -19.86 9.47
N LEU A 110 11.51 -18.81 9.38
CA LEU A 110 10.06 -18.89 9.26
C LEU A 110 9.62 -19.18 7.81
N THR A 111 10.16 -20.23 7.21
CA THR A 111 10.01 -20.53 5.78
C THR A 111 8.57 -20.81 5.33
N GLN A 112 7.65 -21.06 6.26
CA GLN A 112 6.22 -21.25 6.00
C GLN A 112 5.43 -19.93 5.94
N LEU A 113 6.07 -18.79 6.19
CA LEU A 113 5.41 -17.49 6.14
C LEU A 113 4.88 -17.20 4.75
N THR A 114 3.61 -16.78 4.75
CA THR A 114 2.89 -16.33 3.56
C THR A 114 2.51 -14.86 3.66
N TRP A 115 2.46 -14.31 4.87
CA TRP A 115 2.08 -12.93 5.15
C TRP A 115 2.98 -12.37 6.26
N LEU A 116 3.59 -11.21 6.01
CA LEU A 116 4.46 -10.51 6.95
C LEU A 116 4.14 -9.00 6.90
N ASP A 117 3.73 -8.45 8.04
CA ASP A 117 3.46 -7.02 8.19
C ASP A 117 4.44 -6.41 9.19
N LEU A 118 5.32 -5.54 8.69
CA LEU A 118 6.31 -4.78 9.44
C LEU A 118 6.00 -3.28 9.41
N SER A 119 4.77 -2.91 9.05
CA SER A 119 4.40 -1.51 8.82
C SER A 119 4.40 -0.69 10.11
N THR A 120 4.58 0.62 10.02
CA THR A 120 4.60 1.53 11.18
C THR A 120 5.66 1.11 12.21
N ASN A 121 6.92 1.11 11.77
CA ASN A 121 8.11 0.84 12.60
C ASN A 121 9.19 1.90 12.29
N GLN A 122 10.43 1.65 12.72
CA GLN A 122 11.59 2.52 12.49
C GLN A 122 12.65 1.79 11.64
N LEU A 123 12.24 0.86 10.78
CA LEU A 123 13.14 0.04 9.97
C LEU A 123 13.71 0.86 8.82
N ASN A 124 15.02 0.74 8.59
CA ASN A 124 15.69 1.29 7.40
C ASN A 124 16.31 0.20 6.51
N THR A 125 16.32 -1.05 6.98
CA THR A 125 16.83 -2.22 6.26
C THR A 125 16.16 -3.49 6.81
N LEU A 126 16.39 -4.62 6.13
CA LEU A 126 16.00 -5.97 6.55
C LEU A 126 17.22 -6.90 6.49
N PRO A 127 17.26 -7.97 7.30
CA PRO A 127 18.35 -8.93 7.28
C PRO A 127 18.37 -9.71 5.96
N THR A 128 19.56 -10.12 5.51
CA THR A 128 19.71 -10.81 4.22
C THR A 128 18.96 -12.15 4.19
N GLU A 129 18.67 -12.73 5.35
CA GLU A 129 17.94 -13.98 5.52
C GLU A 129 16.45 -13.84 5.16
N ILE A 130 15.92 -12.62 4.98
CA ILE A 130 14.56 -12.41 4.47
C ILE A 130 14.34 -13.10 3.12
N ARG A 131 15.40 -13.26 2.32
CA ARG A 131 15.38 -14.00 1.04
C ARG A 131 14.93 -15.45 1.18
N ASN A 132 15.00 -16.03 2.38
CA ASN A 132 14.63 -17.43 2.64
C ASN A 132 13.11 -17.64 2.73
N LEU A 133 12.32 -16.56 2.83
CA LEU A 133 10.86 -16.61 2.92
C LEU A 133 10.22 -16.88 1.54
N LYS A 134 10.57 -17.99 0.90
CA LYS A 134 10.17 -18.32 -0.48
C LYS A 134 8.67 -18.54 -0.67
N ASN A 135 7.91 -18.69 0.40
CA ASN A 135 6.44 -18.83 0.37
C ASN A 135 5.70 -17.50 0.61
N LEU A 136 6.42 -16.39 0.80
CA LEU A 136 5.83 -15.11 1.15
C LEU A 136 5.04 -14.53 -0.02
N LYS A 137 3.75 -14.29 0.21
CA LYS A 137 2.82 -13.72 -0.78
C LYS A 137 2.54 -12.25 -0.52
N GLU A 138 2.56 -11.86 0.74
CA GLU A 138 2.27 -10.49 1.14
C GLU A 138 3.34 -9.98 2.09
N LEU A 139 3.93 -8.84 1.72
CA LEU A 139 4.91 -8.12 2.51
C LEU A 139 4.48 -6.66 2.61
N ARG A 140 4.30 -6.18 3.85
CA ARG A 140 4.03 -4.76 4.12
C ARG A 140 5.15 -4.14 4.92
N LEU A 141 5.70 -3.06 4.37
CA LEU A 141 6.81 -2.28 4.91
C LEU A 141 6.42 -0.80 5.07
N SER A 142 5.14 -0.44 4.96
CA SER A 142 4.75 0.96 4.93
C SER A 142 5.01 1.69 6.24
N PHE A 143 5.17 3.02 6.19
CA PHE A 143 5.48 3.84 7.37
C PHE A 143 6.73 3.35 8.11
N ASN A 144 7.86 3.33 7.39
CA ASN A 144 9.19 3.02 7.92
C ASN A 144 10.18 4.10 7.46
N GLN A 145 11.48 3.80 7.53
CA GLN A 145 12.58 4.72 7.20
C GLN A 145 13.44 4.17 6.05
N PHE A 146 12.88 3.33 5.17
CA PHE A 146 13.61 2.79 4.03
C PHE A 146 13.93 3.89 3.02
N THR A 147 15.22 4.14 2.81
CA THR A 147 15.71 4.99 1.70
C THR A 147 15.98 4.18 0.44
N ILE A 148 16.28 2.88 0.61
CA ILE A 148 16.46 1.86 -0.42
C ILE A 148 15.84 0.57 0.12
N ILE A 149 15.22 -0.23 -0.75
CA ILE A 149 14.75 -1.58 -0.41
C ILE A 149 15.89 -2.59 -0.63
N PRO A 150 16.23 -3.44 0.35
CA PRO A 150 17.29 -4.45 0.22
C PRO A 150 17.06 -5.39 -0.96
N ASP A 151 18.15 -5.76 -1.66
CA ASP A 151 18.10 -6.57 -2.87
C ASP A 151 17.41 -7.93 -2.67
N GLU A 152 17.49 -8.47 -1.46
CA GLU A 152 16.89 -9.72 -1.06
C GLU A 152 15.38 -9.77 -1.25
N ILE A 153 14.68 -8.63 -1.12
CA ILE A 153 13.23 -8.53 -1.32
C ILE A 153 12.85 -8.86 -2.77
N TRP A 154 13.68 -8.46 -3.73
CA TRP A 154 13.42 -8.71 -5.16
C TRP A 154 13.60 -10.19 -5.55
N SER A 155 14.12 -11.02 -4.65
CA SER A 155 14.23 -12.48 -4.81
C SER A 155 13.00 -13.26 -4.32
N LEU A 156 12.01 -12.57 -3.74
CA LEU A 156 10.76 -13.14 -3.23
C LEU A 156 9.70 -13.21 -4.34
N THR A 157 9.99 -14.00 -5.37
CA THR A 157 9.19 -14.05 -6.62
C THR A 157 7.76 -14.56 -6.45
N THR A 158 7.40 -15.06 -5.26
CA THR A 158 6.04 -15.50 -4.91
C THR A 158 5.16 -14.39 -4.35
N LEU A 159 5.71 -13.18 -4.17
CA LEU A 159 4.96 -12.01 -3.74
C LEU A 159 3.85 -11.65 -4.73
N THR A 160 2.63 -11.56 -4.21
CA THR A 160 1.45 -11.07 -4.91
C THR A 160 1.07 -9.66 -4.46
N ASN A 161 1.47 -9.27 -3.25
CA ASN A 161 1.13 -7.99 -2.64
C ASN A 161 2.39 -7.40 -1.96
N LEU A 162 2.76 -6.19 -2.37
CA LEU A 162 3.89 -5.46 -1.81
C LEU A 162 3.47 -4.03 -1.48
N ASP A 163 3.57 -3.65 -0.21
CA ASP A 163 3.33 -2.29 0.28
C ASP A 163 4.63 -1.68 0.80
N LEU A 164 5.10 -0.64 0.13
CA LEU A 164 6.29 0.14 0.42
C LEU A 164 5.96 1.59 0.80
N GLY A 165 4.68 1.96 0.88
CA GLY A 165 4.26 3.35 0.99
C GLY A 165 4.75 4.05 2.25
N ASN A 166 4.83 5.38 2.24
CA ASN A 166 5.31 6.19 3.37
C ASN A 166 6.72 5.77 3.81
N ASN A 167 7.62 5.66 2.84
CA ASN A 167 9.06 5.50 3.06
C ASN A 167 9.81 6.54 2.21
N PRO A 168 10.94 7.08 2.67
CA PRO A 168 11.74 8.06 1.92
C PRO A 168 12.53 7.43 0.74
N LEU A 169 11.86 6.61 -0.07
CA LEU A 169 12.42 5.94 -1.24
C LEU A 169 12.59 6.95 -2.37
N LYS A 170 13.81 7.02 -2.93
CA LYS A 170 14.12 7.86 -4.10
C LYS A 170 14.07 7.11 -5.41
N ILE A 171 14.35 5.80 -5.37
CA ILE A 171 14.40 4.94 -6.54
C ILE A 171 13.78 3.59 -6.23
N ILE A 172 13.21 2.97 -7.26
CA ILE A 172 12.90 1.54 -7.29
C ILE A 172 13.87 0.90 -8.30
N PRO A 173 14.64 -0.12 -7.91
CA PRO A 173 15.65 -0.70 -8.78
C PRO A 173 15.00 -1.62 -9.83
N VAL A 174 15.75 -1.95 -10.89
CA VAL A 174 15.25 -2.73 -12.05
C VAL A 174 14.78 -4.14 -11.66
N GLU A 175 15.28 -4.65 -10.55
CA GLU A 175 14.95 -5.95 -9.96
C GLU A 175 13.49 -6.06 -9.52
N ILE A 176 12.74 -4.96 -9.39
CA ILE A 176 11.26 -5.01 -9.25
C ILE A 176 10.62 -5.90 -10.31
N GLY A 177 11.20 -5.93 -11.51
CA GLY A 177 10.74 -6.76 -12.62
C GLY A 177 10.84 -8.27 -12.40
N ASN A 178 11.49 -8.73 -11.33
CA ASN A 178 11.53 -10.13 -10.93
C ASN A 178 10.22 -10.58 -10.24
N LEU A 179 9.46 -9.66 -9.65
CA LEU A 179 8.25 -9.94 -8.87
C LEU A 179 7.01 -10.10 -9.77
N THR A 180 7.10 -10.94 -10.80
CA THR A 180 6.09 -11.07 -11.88
C THR A 180 4.71 -11.58 -11.43
N ASP A 181 4.63 -12.13 -10.22
CA ASP A 181 3.38 -12.58 -9.60
C ASP A 181 2.62 -11.44 -8.87
N LEU A 182 3.19 -10.24 -8.79
CA LEU A 182 2.55 -9.08 -8.14
C LEU A 182 1.20 -8.74 -8.79
N THR A 183 0.22 -8.54 -7.92
CA THR A 183 -1.14 -8.10 -8.24
C THR A 183 -1.46 -6.75 -7.61
N LEU A 184 -0.80 -6.40 -6.51
CA LEU A 184 -0.90 -5.10 -5.83
C LEU A 184 0.49 -4.59 -5.49
N LEU A 185 0.76 -3.35 -5.87
CA LEU A 185 1.96 -2.62 -5.53
C LEU A 185 1.59 -1.22 -5.04
N ASP A 186 1.92 -0.92 -3.78
CA ASP A 186 1.74 0.41 -3.18
C ASP A 186 3.11 1.02 -2.88
N ILE A 187 3.39 2.18 -3.47
CA ILE A 187 4.60 2.99 -3.24
C ILE A 187 4.19 4.46 -3.05
N ARG A 188 3.05 4.70 -2.37
CA ARG A 188 2.57 6.05 -2.09
C ARG A 188 3.48 6.82 -1.13
N SER A 189 3.41 8.14 -1.14
CA SER A 189 4.10 9.02 -0.19
C SER A 189 5.59 8.69 -0.10
N ALA A 190 6.22 8.53 -1.26
CA ALA A 190 7.65 8.34 -1.42
C ALA A 190 8.25 9.56 -2.14
N GLN A 191 9.53 9.49 -2.51
CA GLN A 191 10.26 10.58 -3.17
C GLN A 191 10.70 10.16 -4.57
N LEU A 192 9.87 9.36 -5.26
CA LEU A 192 10.20 8.82 -6.57
C LEU A 192 10.08 9.90 -7.64
N THR A 193 11.15 10.12 -8.38
CA THR A 193 11.16 11.00 -9.56
C THR A 193 10.88 10.26 -10.86
N GLU A 194 11.12 8.95 -10.87
CA GLU A 194 10.87 8.05 -12.01
C GLU A 194 10.60 6.61 -11.55
N LEU A 195 10.08 5.80 -12.47
CA LEU A 195 9.96 4.35 -12.30
C LEU A 195 10.87 3.62 -13.28
N PRO A 196 11.50 2.50 -12.89
CA PRO A 196 12.27 1.68 -13.81
C PRO A 196 11.37 1.09 -14.90
N VAL A 197 11.88 0.96 -16.11
CA VAL A 197 11.12 0.39 -17.24
C VAL A 197 10.69 -1.05 -16.98
N GLU A 198 11.39 -1.76 -16.11
CA GLU A 198 11.09 -3.12 -15.66
C GLU A 198 9.77 -3.24 -14.92
N ILE A 199 9.16 -2.14 -14.47
CA ILE A 199 7.79 -2.17 -13.93
C ILE A 199 6.80 -2.80 -14.92
N GLY A 200 7.04 -2.68 -16.23
CA GLY A 200 6.19 -3.31 -17.25
C GLY A 200 6.26 -4.83 -17.31
N LYS A 201 7.20 -5.47 -16.60
CA LYS A 201 7.24 -6.94 -16.46
C LYS A 201 6.16 -7.46 -15.51
N LEU A 202 5.55 -6.59 -14.70
CA LEU A 202 4.52 -6.94 -13.72
C LEU A 202 3.14 -7.16 -14.35
N ILE A 203 3.05 -7.98 -15.39
CA ILE A 203 1.84 -8.12 -16.22
C ILE A 203 0.58 -8.60 -15.46
N ARG A 204 0.73 -9.12 -14.24
CA ARG A 204 -0.38 -9.55 -13.37
C ARG A 204 -0.90 -8.44 -12.45
N LEU A 205 -0.27 -7.27 -12.47
CA LEU A 205 -0.61 -6.15 -11.61
C LEU A 205 -2.03 -5.65 -11.93
N LYS A 206 -2.84 -5.52 -10.88
CA LYS A 206 -4.22 -5.05 -10.92
C LYS A 206 -4.37 -3.70 -10.25
N ASN A 207 -3.58 -3.44 -9.20
CA ASN A 207 -3.66 -2.21 -8.43
C ASN A 207 -2.24 -1.64 -8.28
N LEU A 208 -2.06 -0.40 -8.74
CA LEU A 208 -0.81 0.33 -8.63
C LEU A 208 -1.07 1.70 -7.99
N CYS A 209 -0.51 1.91 -6.80
CA CYS A 209 -0.60 3.15 -6.07
C CYS A 209 0.77 3.85 -6.05
N LEU A 210 0.83 5.04 -6.65
CA LEU A 210 1.99 5.91 -6.76
C LEU A 210 1.64 7.33 -6.29
N GLU A 211 0.59 7.46 -5.49
CA GLU A 211 0.12 8.72 -4.91
C GLU A 211 1.25 9.42 -4.15
N GLU A 212 1.30 10.75 -4.21
CA GLU A 212 2.24 11.55 -3.42
C GLU A 212 3.70 11.15 -3.68
N ASN A 213 4.12 11.33 -4.94
CA ASN A 213 5.50 11.17 -5.40
C ASN A 213 5.92 12.41 -6.20
N GLU A 214 7.12 12.39 -6.79
CA GLU A 214 7.69 13.48 -7.56
C GLU A 214 7.77 13.15 -9.06
N LEU A 215 6.87 12.28 -9.55
CA LEU A 215 6.88 11.82 -10.95
C LEU A 215 6.54 12.98 -11.89
N THR A 216 7.47 13.31 -12.79
CA THR A 216 7.27 14.34 -13.83
C THR A 216 6.78 13.74 -15.16
N ILE A 217 7.15 12.49 -15.43
CA ILE A 217 6.81 11.75 -16.65
C ILE A 217 6.31 10.36 -16.25
N LEU A 218 5.25 9.91 -16.92
CA LEU A 218 4.79 8.55 -16.87
C LEU A 218 5.33 7.77 -18.07
N HIS A 219 6.34 6.92 -17.85
CA HIS A 219 6.96 6.18 -18.95
C HIS A 219 5.95 5.23 -19.65
N PRO A 220 5.90 5.17 -21.00
CA PRO A 220 4.93 4.35 -21.74
C PRO A 220 4.90 2.88 -21.34
N THR A 221 5.99 2.33 -20.81
CA THR A 221 6.07 0.94 -20.33
C THR A 221 5.03 0.60 -19.27
N ILE A 222 4.51 1.56 -18.49
CA ILE A 222 3.41 1.29 -17.56
C ILE A 222 2.15 0.78 -18.29
N CYS A 223 2.00 1.13 -19.57
CA CYS A 223 0.87 0.74 -20.40
C CYS A 223 0.95 -0.72 -20.88
N THR A 224 2.03 -1.43 -20.54
CA THR A 224 2.13 -2.90 -20.72
C THR A 224 1.38 -3.69 -19.65
N LEU A 225 0.97 -3.03 -18.56
CA LEU A 225 0.21 -3.60 -17.45
C LEU A 225 -1.27 -3.78 -17.81
N THR A 226 -1.56 -4.60 -18.83
CA THR A 226 -2.91 -4.69 -19.44
C THR A 226 -4.00 -5.24 -18.51
N ASN A 227 -3.62 -5.85 -17.37
CA ASN A 227 -4.54 -6.31 -16.32
C ASN A 227 -4.82 -5.27 -15.23
N LEU A 228 -4.26 -4.05 -15.35
CA LEU A 228 -4.40 -3.00 -14.36
C LEU A 228 -5.85 -2.51 -14.32
N LYS A 229 -6.44 -2.52 -13.12
CA LYS A 229 -7.81 -2.09 -12.81
C LYS A 229 -7.83 -0.74 -12.13
N GLU A 230 -6.88 -0.49 -11.24
CA GLU A 230 -6.79 0.78 -10.50
C GLU A 230 -5.37 1.33 -10.61
N LEU A 231 -5.28 2.58 -11.08
CA LEU A 231 -4.03 3.34 -11.18
C LEU A 231 -4.21 4.66 -10.42
N ASN A 232 -3.49 4.82 -9.32
CA ASN A 232 -3.46 6.05 -8.56
C ASN A 232 -2.11 6.74 -8.76
N LEU A 233 -2.15 7.90 -9.42
CA LEU A 233 -1.04 8.80 -9.73
C LEU A 233 -1.28 10.19 -9.12
N SER A 234 -2.20 10.30 -8.16
CA SER A 234 -2.53 11.60 -7.56
C SER A 234 -1.31 12.21 -6.84
N ARG A 235 -1.31 13.53 -6.67
CA ARG A 235 -0.24 14.28 -5.97
C ARG A 235 1.14 13.99 -6.56
N ASN A 236 1.27 14.15 -7.88
CA ASN A 236 2.53 14.05 -8.62
C ASN A 236 2.77 15.34 -9.42
N GLN A 237 3.76 15.34 -10.31
CA GLN A 237 4.12 16.49 -11.14
C GLN A 237 3.92 16.19 -12.64
N LEU A 238 2.98 15.31 -12.98
CA LEU A 238 2.76 14.84 -14.35
C LEU A 238 2.20 15.98 -15.21
N ILE A 239 2.86 16.24 -16.34
CA ILE A 239 2.45 17.27 -17.31
C ILE A 239 1.55 16.68 -18.41
N SER A 240 1.75 15.40 -18.74
CA SER A 240 0.96 14.66 -19.71
C SER A 240 0.97 13.16 -19.41
N LEU A 241 0.06 12.44 -20.06
CA LEU A 241 0.05 10.98 -20.09
C LEU A 241 0.52 10.48 -21.46
N PRO A 242 1.19 9.32 -21.53
CA PRO A 242 1.54 8.68 -22.79
C PRO A 242 0.28 8.25 -23.56
N VAL A 243 0.31 8.31 -24.89
CA VAL A 243 -0.81 7.88 -25.75
C VAL A 243 -1.12 6.39 -25.59
N GLU A 244 -0.11 5.62 -25.19
CA GLU A 244 -0.20 4.19 -24.89
C GLU A 244 -1.15 3.90 -23.73
N ILE A 245 -1.56 4.89 -22.91
CA ILE A 245 -2.49 4.71 -21.79
C ILE A 245 -3.77 3.99 -22.22
N GLY A 246 -4.22 4.20 -23.46
CA GLY A 246 -5.37 3.50 -24.04
C GLY A 246 -5.22 1.98 -24.19
N SER A 247 -4.04 1.42 -23.89
CA SER A 247 -3.79 -0.03 -23.87
C SER A 247 -4.22 -0.69 -22.56
N LEU A 248 -4.48 0.09 -21.49
CA LEU A 248 -4.94 -0.39 -20.19
C LEU A 248 -6.45 -0.72 -20.21
N VAL A 249 -6.86 -1.63 -21.09
CA VAL A 249 -8.28 -1.91 -21.39
C VAL A 249 -9.09 -2.43 -20.20
N GLU A 250 -8.43 -2.95 -19.18
CA GLU A 250 -9.03 -3.40 -17.91
C GLU A 250 -9.18 -2.29 -16.86
N LEU A 251 -8.73 -1.07 -17.12
CA LEU A 251 -8.72 0.02 -16.16
C LEU A 251 -10.16 0.45 -15.81
N GLU A 252 -10.46 0.38 -14.52
CA GLU A 252 -11.74 0.74 -13.91
C GLU A 252 -11.66 2.14 -13.27
N LYS A 253 -10.55 2.45 -12.60
CA LYS A 253 -10.34 3.75 -11.94
C LYS A 253 -8.98 4.33 -12.28
N LEU A 254 -8.98 5.63 -12.61
CA LEU A 254 -7.79 6.42 -12.88
C LEU A 254 -7.81 7.68 -12.03
N ASP A 255 -6.90 7.76 -11.06
CA ASP A 255 -6.75 8.92 -10.20
C ASP A 255 -5.50 9.72 -10.58
N LEU A 256 -5.72 10.95 -11.00
CA LEU A 256 -4.72 11.90 -11.49
C LEU A 256 -4.82 13.24 -10.75
N ARG A 257 -5.53 13.29 -9.61
CA ARG A 257 -5.72 14.53 -8.84
C ARG A 257 -4.39 15.17 -8.49
N ILE A 258 -4.34 16.50 -8.40
CA ILE A 258 -3.16 17.25 -7.94
C ILE A 258 -1.93 16.87 -8.80
N ASN A 259 -1.98 17.25 -10.08
CA ASN A 259 -0.92 17.10 -11.07
C ASN A 259 -0.83 18.37 -11.92
N LEU A 260 0.01 18.36 -12.96
CA LEU A 260 0.22 19.49 -13.87
C LEU A 260 -0.38 19.23 -15.27
N LEU A 261 -1.40 18.37 -15.36
CA LEU A 261 -1.99 17.98 -16.64
C LEU A 261 -2.73 19.14 -17.29
N GLN A 262 -2.34 19.47 -18.53
CA GLN A 262 -3.03 20.48 -19.35
C GLN A 262 -4.09 19.87 -20.27
N SER A 263 -3.94 18.59 -20.59
CA SER A 263 -4.86 17.81 -21.43
C SER A 263 -4.71 16.32 -21.15
N LEU A 264 -5.66 15.53 -21.66
CA LEU A 264 -5.57 14.06 -21.70
C LEU A 264 -5.40 13.60 -23.16
N PRO A 265 -4.68 12.49 -23.39
CA PRO A 265 -4.56 11.90 -24.72
C PRO A 265 -5.93 11.41 -25.24
N GLY A 266 -6.12 11.44 -26.56
CA GLY A 266 -7.37 11.01 -27.18
C GLY A 266 -7.66 9.52 -26.95
N GLU A 267 -6.61 8.72 -26.81
CA GLU A 267 -6.61 7.28 -26.60
C GLU A 267 -7.30 6.84 -25.30
N ILE A 268 -7.56 7.76 -24.36
CA ILE A 268 -8.37 7.48 -23.17
C ILE A 268 -9.77 6.95 -23.54
N GLU A 269 -10.27 7.26 -24.75
CA GLU A 269 -11.54 6.73 -25.27
C GLU A 269 -11.56 5.19 -25.40
N LYS A 270 -10.39 4.53 -25.39
CA LYS A 270 -10.26 3.06 -25.45
C LYS A 270 -10.54 2.36 -24.12
N LEU A 271 -10.55 3.09 -23.00
CA LEU A 271 -10.69 2.55 -21.64
C LEU A 271 -12.15 2.20 -21.32
N LYS A 272 -12.73 1.24 -22.03
CA LYS A 272 -14.18 0.95 -22.01
C LYS A 272 -14.70 0.44 -20.66
N LYS A 273 -13.82 0.04 -19.74
CA LYS A 273 -14.15 -0.40 -18.37
C LYS A 273 -14.02 0.70 -17.31
N MET A 274 -13.61 1.91 -17.69
CA MET A 274 -13.40 3.00 -16.74
C MET A 274 -14.74 3.54 -16.23
N ASN A 275 -14.92 3.50 -14.91
CA ASN A 275 -16.07 4.02 -14.19
C ASN A 275 -15.74 5.32 -13.43
N GLY A 276 -14.56 5.41 -12.81
CA GLY A 276 -14.12 6.59 -12.06
C GLY A 276 -12.92 7.28 -12.68
N LEU A 277 -13.04 8.59 -12.95
CA LEU A 277 -11.96 9.45 -13.42
C LEU A 277 -11.82 10.68 -12.51
N TYR A 278 -10.66 10.78 -11.86
CA TYR A 278 -10.38 11.84 -10.89
C TYR A 278 -9.26 12.75 -11.42
N LEU A 279 -9.58 14.01 -11.67
CA LEU A 279 -8.71 15.00 -12.32
C LEU A 279 -8.65 16.32 -11.54
N GLU A 280 -9.14 16.36 -10.31
CA GLU A 280 -9.13 17.54 -9.46
C GLU A 280 -7.75 18.20 -9.40
N GLU A 281 -7.69 19.52 -9.28
CA GLU A 281 -6.43 20.26 -9.12
C GLU A 281 -5.43 19.97 -10.24
N ASN A 282 -5.91 19.97 -11.49
CA ASN A 282 -5.06 19.99 -12.69
C ASN A 282 -5.32 21.28 -13.49
N PRO A 283 -4.31 21.88 -14.14
CA PRO A 283 -4.44 23.06 -14.99
C PRO A 283 -5.10 22.76 -16.35
N LEU A 284 -6.19 21.98 -16.34
CA LEU A 284 -7.00 21.69 -17.52
C LEU A 284 -7.75 22.95 -17.95
N SER A 285 -7.43 23.46 -19.13
CA SER A 285 -8.11 24.62 -19.72
C SER A 285 -9.38 24.24 -20.50
N THR A 286 -9.46 22.99 -20.93
CA THR A 286 -10.58 22.44 -21.70
C THR A 286 -11.00 21.08 -21.17
N PHE A 287 -12.28 20.76 -21.33
CA PHE A 287 -12.79 19.45 -21.01
C PHE A 287 -12.31 18.43 -22.07
N PRO A 288 -11.79 17.26 -21.67
CA PRO A 288 -11.29 16.26 -22.60
C PRO A 288 -12.45 15.52 -23.29
N ILE A 289 -12.84 15.97 -24.50
CA ILE A 289 -14.00 15.42 -25.24
C ILE A 289 -13.94 13.89 -25.41
N SER A 290 -12.74 13.30 -25.47
CA SER A 290 -12.51 11.85 -25.57
C SER A 290 -13.17 11.05 -24.44
N ILE A 291 -13.32 11.61 -23.23
CA ILE A 291 -13.98 10.90 -22.10
C ILE A 291 -15.48 10.70 -22.34
N SER A 292 -16.10 11.50 -23.22
CA SER A 292 -17.52 11.37 -23.60
C SER A 292 -17.83 10.07 -24.36
N LYS A 293 -16.80 9.34 -24.82
CA LYS A 293 -16.92 8.04 -25.50
C LYS A 293 -16.84 6.83 -24.56
N LEU A 294 -16.81 7.08 -23.25
CA LEU A 294 -16.71 6.05 -22.22
C LEU A 294 -18.11 5.60 -21.79
N PRO A 295 -18.48 4.33 -22.05
CA PRO A 295 -19.88 3.91 -21.99
C PRO A 295 -20.40 3.71 -20.56
N ILE A 296 -19.51 3.54 -19.58
CA ILE A 296 -19.87 3.19 -18.19
C ILE A 296 -19.32 4.16 -17.14
N LEU A 297 -18.85 5.33 -17.58
CA LEU A 297 -18.31 6.34 -16.68
C LEU A 297 -19.41 6.82 -15.73
N ASP A 298 -19.20 6.65 -14.43
CA ASP A 298 -20.18 6.92 -13.37
C ASP A 298 -19.80 8.12 -12.50
N TYR A 299 -18.51 8.42 -12.40
CA TYR A 299 -17.94 9.43 -11.52
C TYR A 299 -16.85 10.22 -12.24
N ILE A 300 -17.02 11.54 -12.28
CA ILE A 300 -16.02 12.47 -12.80
C ILE A 300 -15.78 13.57 -11.76
N GLU A 301 -14.51 13.78 -11.46
CA GLU A 301 -14.06 14.90 -10.63
C GLU A 301 -13.09 15.79 -11.40
N LEU A 302 -13.52 17.03 -11.65
CA LEU A 302 -12.83 18.08 -12.39
C LEU A 302 -12.83 19.39 -11.57
N GLY A 303 -12.85 19.27 -10.24
CA GLY A 303 -12.78 20.42 -9.35
C GLY A 303 -11.44 21.13 -9.43
N ASN A 304 -11.41 22.44 -9.17
CA ASN A 304 -10.18 23.25 -9.23
C ASN A 304 -9.45 23.13 -10.58
N CYS A 305 -10.19 22.90 -11.67
CA CYS A 305 -9.67 22.98 -13.04
C CYS A 305 -9.87 24.41 -13.57
N GLN A 306 -9.18 24.78 -14.64
CA GLN A 306 -9.30 26.11 -15.24
C GLN A 306 -10.37 26.13 -16.34
N LEU A 307 -11.44 25.32 -16.20
CA LEU A 307 -12.45 25.14 -17.23
C LEU A 307 -13.33 26.37 -17.35
N ARG A 308 -13.50 26.87 -18.57
CA ARG A 308 -14.41 27.99 -18.89
C ARG A 308 -15.74 27.54 -19.48
N THR A 309 -15.73 26.41 -20.15
CA THR A 309 -16.91 25.83 -20.81
C THR A 309 -16.88 24.31 -20.72
N LEU A 310 -18.05 23.71 -20.83
CA LEU A 310 -18.19 22.27 -21.11
C LEU A 310 -18.73 22.07 -22.54
N PRO A 311 -18.28 21.00 -23.23
CA PRO A 311 -18.76 20.65 -24.57
C PRO A 311 -20.13 19.97 -24.49
N ALA A 312 -20.90 20.03 -25.59
CA ALA A 312 -22.21 19.39 -25.70
C ALA A 312 -22.13 17.86 -25.52
N GLU A 313 -20.99 17.28 -25.89
CA GLU A 313 -20.68 15.87 -25.77
C GLU A 313 -20.76 15.35 -24.32
N ILE A 314 -20.70 16.20 -23.29
CA ILE A 314 -20.95 15.76 -21.90
C ILE A 314 -22.29 15.03 -21.77
N GLY A 315 -23.30 15.43 -22.55
CA GLY A 315 -24.64 14.83 -22.52
C GLY A 315 -24.70 13.39 -23.05
N THR A 316 -23.61 12.83 -23.61
CA THR A 316 -23.55 11.41 -24.00
C THR A 316 -23.31 10.48 -22.81
N LEU A 317 -22.82 11.00 -21.68
CA LEU A 317 -22.47 10.25 -20.48
C LEU A 317 -23.71 9.89 -19.63
N THR A 318 -24.68 9.24 -20.25
CA THR A 318 -26.00 8.95 -19.66
C THR A 318 -25.98 8.08 -18.39
N ARG A 319 -24.84 7.45 -18.06
CA ARG A 319 -24.62 6.67 -16.83
C ARG A 319 -23.95 7.47 -15.70
N LEU A 320 -23.59 8.72 -15.94
CA LEU A 320 -22.92 9.56 -14.95
C LEU A 320 -23.85 9.84 -13.78
N THR A 321 -23.40 9.51 -12.57
CA THR A 321 -24.13 9.71 -11.32
C THR A 321 -23.58 10.90 -10.53
N THR A 322 -22.27 11.14 -10.62
CA THR A 322 -21.59 12.21 -9.90
C THR A 322 -20.69 13.00 -10.83
N LEU A 323 -20.87 14.32 -10.84
CA LEU A 323 -20.06 15.28 -11.59
C LEU A 323 -19.62 16.41 -10.66
N HIS A 324 -18.34 16.45 -10.31
CA HIS A 324 -17.75 17.54 -9.54
C HIS A 324 -17.00 18.49 -10.48
N LEU A 325 -17.41 19.77 -10.47
CA LEU A 325 -16.88 20.85 -11.29
C LEU A 325 -16.62 22.10 -10.43
N ASN A 326 -16.49 21.94 -9.11
CA ASN A 326 -16.25 23.03 -8.18
C ASN A 326 -15.00 23.85 -8.54
N ASN A 327 -14.97 25.13 -8.18
CA ASN A 327 -13.85 26.03 -8.35
C ASN A 327 -13.28 26.06 -9.78
N ASN A 328 -14.17 26.16 -10.77
CA ASN A 328 -13.81 26.39 -12.18
C ASN A 328 -14.22 27.83 -12.59
N GLN A 329 -14.14 28.15 -13.88
CA GLN A 329 -14.54 29.44 -14.47
C GLN A 329 -15.79 29.28 -15.35
N LEU A 330 -16.68 28.34 -15.02
CA LEU A 330 -17.88 28.07 -15.81
C LEU A 330 -18.92 29.17 -15.60
N GLU A 331 -19.30 29.86 -16.67
CA GLU A 331 -20.40 30.84 -16.63
C GLU A 331 -21.76 30.19 -16.93
N ARG A 332 -21.75 29.07 -17.68
CA ARG A 332 -22.94 28.33 -18.11
C ARG A 332 -22.63 26.85 -18.37
N LEU A 333 -23.67 26.03 -18.40
CA LEU A 333 -23.59 24.64 -18.84
C LEU A 333 -24.27 24.47 -20.23
N PRO A 334 -23.84 23.49 -21.04
CA PRO A 334 -24.52 23.14 -22.29
C PRO A 334 -25.91 22.56 -22.00
N GLU A 335 -26.87 22.76 -22.92
CA GLU A 335 -28.25 22.27 -22.75
C GLU A 335 -28.30 20.73 -22.67
N GLU A 336 -27.36 20.07 -23.33
CA GLU A 336 -27.19 18.61 -23.37
C GLU A 336 -26.96 18.00 -21.97
N ILE A 337 -26.62 18.79 -20.96
CA ILE A 337 -26.54 18.32 -19.56
C ILE A 337 -27.85 17.69 -19.09
N LYS A 338 -29.01 18.09 -19.64
CA LYS A 338 -30.33 17.51 -19.36
C LYS A 338 -30.43 16.01 -19.71
N ASN A 339 -29.54 15.51 -20.57
CA ASN A 339 -29.50 14.10 -20.97
C ASN A 339 -28.89 13.21 -19.88
N LEU A 340 -28.24 13.79 -18.87
CA LEU A 340 -27.66 13.08 -17.71
C LEU A 340 -28.75 12.68 -16.71
N THR A 341 -29.66 11.82 -17.15
CA THR A 341 -30.86 11.44 -16.39
C THR A 341 -30.58 10.65 -15.11
N GLN A 342 -29.37 10.09 -14.96
CA GLN A 342 -28.92 9.34 -13.78
C GLN A 342 -28.08 10.20 -12.82
N LEU A 343 -27.93 11.50 -13.08
CA LEU A 343 -27.07 12.37 -12.28
C LEU A 343 -27.70 12.68 -10.93
N ASP A 344 -27.13 12.11 -9.87
CA ASP A 344 -27.56 12.30 -8.49
C ASP A 344 -26.90 13.53 -7.84
N SER A 345 -25.66 13.83 -8.23
CA SER A 345 -24.79 14.81 -7.57
C SER A 345 -24.07 15.69 -8.60
N LEU A 346 -24.29 17.00 -8.54
CA LEU A 346 -23.63 18.00 -9.38
C LEU A 346 -23.07 19.13 -8.51
N ASN A 347 -21.75 19.19 -8.36
CA ASN A 347 -21.09 20.25 -7.60
C ASN A 347 -20.54 21.33 -8.54
N LEU A 348 -21.13 22.53 -8.49
CA LEU A 348 -20.71 23.71 -9.25
C LEU A 348 -20.19 24.84 -8.35
N THR A 349 -19.98 24.57 -7.06
CA THR A 349 -19.55 25.58 -6.08
C THR A 349 -18.32 26.34 -6.56
N GLY A 350 -18.27 27.66 -6.37
CA GLY A 350 -17.11 28.46 -6.76
C GLY A 350 -16.96 28.71 -8.27
N ASN A 351 -18.03 28.54 -9.06
CA ASN A 351 -18.09 28.98 -10.46
C ASN A 351 -18.88 30.29 -10.61
N PRO A 352 -18.57 31.16 -11.59
CA PRO A 352 -19.28 32.40 -11.86
C PRO A 352 -20.63 32.18 -12.60
N ILE A 353 -21.48 31.27 -12.12
CA ILE A 353 -22.78 30.97 -12.73
C ILE A 353 -23.85 31.95 -12.22
N SER A 354 -24.41 32.74 -13.13
CA SER A 354 -25.48 33.71 -12.81
C SER A 354 -26.76 33.03 -12.29
N GLU A 355 -27.52 33.68 -11.41
CA GLU A 355 -28.78 33.15 -10.86
C GLU A 355 -29.78 32.67 -11.93
N ALA A 356 -29.87 33.39 -13.06
CA ALA A 356 -30.73 33.02 -14.17
C ALA A 356 -30.30 31.68 -14.80
N GLU A 357 -28.99 31.43 -14.90
CA GLU A 357 -28.46 30.16 -15.40
C GLU A 357 -28.61 29.04 -14.36
N GLN A 358 -28.44 29.34 -13.07
CA GLN A 358 -28.70 28.38 -11.99
C GLN A 358 -30.15 27.85 -12.03
N GLN A 359 -31.13 28.73 -12.30
CA GLN A 359 -32.54 28.33 -12.45
C GLN A 359 -32.75 27.40 -13.65
N LYS A 360 -32.08 27.66 -14.79
CA LYS A 360 -32.14 26.75 -15.95
C LYS A 360 -31.56 25.39 -15.63
N ILE A 361 -30.39 25.33 -14.98
CA ILE A 361 -29.73 24.08 -14.61
C ILE A 361 -30.62 23.26 -13.67
N ARG A 362 -31.26 23.90 -12.67
CA ARG A 362 -32.24 23.23 -11.79
C ARG A 362 -33.46 22.71 -12.55
N ALA A 363 -33.91 23.42 -13.58
CA ALA A 363 -35.02 22.97 -14.44
C ALA A 363 -34.62 21.80 -15.35
N TRP A 364 -33.38 21.76 -15.82
CA TRP A 364 -32.84 20.65 -16.61
C TRP A 364 -32.62 19.37 -15.80
N LEU A 365 -32.28 19.50 -14.52
CA LEU A 365 -31.92 18.39 -13.63
C LEU A 365 -32.73 18.42 -12.32
N PRO A 366 -34.07 18.22 -12.37
CA PRO A 366 -34.95 18.41 -11.20
C PRO A 366 -34.73 17.42 -10.06
N ASN A 367 -34.16 16.25 -10.34
CA ASN A 367 -33.90 15.19 -9.35
C ASN A 367 -32.44 15.18 -8.85
N CYS A 368 -31.58 16.03 -9.40
CA CYS A 368 -30.16 16.09 -9.05
C CYS A 368 -29.92 17.00 -7.84
N ARG A 369 -29.02 16.61 -6.95
CA ARG A 369 -28.52 17.49 -5.88
C ARG A 369 -27.47 18.42 -6.48
N ILE A 370 -27.81 19.71 -6.57
CA ILE A 370 -26.96 20.72 -7.18
C ILE A 370 -26.48 21.72 -6.12
N TRP A 371 -25.17 21.88 -6.01
CA TRP A 371 -24.52 22.92 -5.21
C TRP A 371 -23.94 23.99 -6.13
N PHE A 372 -24.17 25.27 -5.81
CA PHE A 372 -23.70 26.45 -6.56
C PHE A 372 -22.76 27.29 -5.72
#